data_AF-A0A533RSN1-F1
#
_entry.id   AF-A0A533RSN1-F1
#
_cell.length_a   1.000
_cell.length_b   1.000
_cell.length_c   1.000
_cell.angle_alpha   90.00
_cell.angle_beta   90.00
_cell.angle_gamma   90.00
#
_symmetry.space_group_name_H-M   'P 1'
#
loop_
_entity.id
_entity.type
_entity.pdbx_description
1 polymer ?
#
loop_
_entity_poly.entity_id
_entity_poly.type
_entity_poly.pdbx_seq_one_letter_code
_entity_poly.pdbx_strand_id
1 'polypeptide(L)'
;MTNVGDANAANGSIDDTLPADLSYVAGSALGNGSVPLPDPVISGQHLSWNLGFSLVPSQTATLSFRALVSTSAAFGNAVNEAHAAGTDAGGAPIPADASGWIPADTDTDDIATATVQVTNPQVTVIKTPLPGQDLFVQAGQAVGFRILVVNSGDTVFGTVPFSEVYDTSRLTFTGGIINVPPVPSGVMALPGNIVASNVGAAQPSRVQTWTLNFAARALTGAAVDTVTVGPGVDQWGDPIAVATATANVTITAPAVSITKTLASGQATNVPVGGLVTYDLAVRNTGDTALTTVTVADTFDDTHLAYVSGTPAETTVATPSIQWNNVGPVPVGGTTTVTATFRVTAVGAAITDTATVTAIDEHGDLPLPDSDTNSQLNGVEALLTIAKSASVATAAAGQTVTYT
;
A
#
# COMPACT_ATOMS: atom_id res chain seq x y z
N MET A 1 -30.38 5.55 51.12
CA MET A 1 -31.58 4.99 51.77
C MET A 1 -32.32 6.08 52.54
N THR A 2 -33.64 5.96 52.65
CA THR A 2 -34.51 6.90 53.38
C THR A 2 -35.35 6.12 54.37
N ASN A 3 -35.47 6.61 55.60
CA ASN A 3 -36.43 6.03 56.54
C ASN A 3 -37.86 6.50 56.19
N VAL A 4 -38.68 5.62 55.67
CA VAL A 4 -40.08 5.91 55.29
C VAL A 4 -41.09 5.55 56.38
N GLY A 5 -40.64 4.94 57.48
CA GLY A 5 -41.46 4.62 58.64
C GLY A 5 -41.63 5.79 59.61
N ASP A 6 -42.47 5.61 60.63
CA ASP A 6 -42.79 6.61 61.65
C ASP A 6 -41.93 6.51 62.93
N ALA A 7 -41.02 5.53 62.98
CA ALA A 7 -40.05 5.31 64.07
C ALA A 7 -38.60 5.46 63.59
N ASN A 8 -37.66 5.64 64.52
CA ASN A 8 -36.24 5.73 64.18
C ASN A 8 -35.70 4.37 63.71
N ALA A 9 -35.04 4.35 62.55
CA ALA A 9 -34.19 3.25 62.13
C ALA A 9 -32.81 3.37 62.80
N ALA A 10 -32.21 2.24 63.15
CA ALA A 10 -30.90 2.11 63.77
C ALA A 10 -30.05 1.07 63.04
N ASN A 11 -28.73 1.10 63.26
CA ASN A 11 -27.77 0.15 62.69
C ASN A 11 -27.88 0.01 61.16
N GLY A 12 -28.11 1.12 60.45
CA GLY A 12 -28.25 1.10 59.00
C GLY A 12 -27.01 0.55 58.31
N SER A 13 -27.21 -0.38 57.38
CA SER A 13 -26.18 -0.92 56.48
C SER A 13 -26.59 -0.77 55.02
N ILE A 14 -25.57 -0.67 54.17
CA ILE A 14 -25.72 -0.73 52.72
C ILE A 14 -24.79 -1.80 52.21
N ASP A 15 -25.35 -2.75 51.47
CA ASP A 15 -24.62 -3.79 50.77
C ASP A 15 -24.72 -3.51 49.27
N ASP A 16 -23.62 -3.58 48.54
CA ASP A 16 -23.58 -3.28 47.10
C ASP A 16 -22.83 -4.39 46.37
N THR A 17 -23.40 -4.90 45.28
CA THR A 17 -22.78 -5.91 44.44
C THR A 17 -22.35 -5.27 43.13
N LEU A 18 -21.03 -5.08 43.01
CA LEU A 18 -20.42 -4.61 41.77
C LEU A 18 -20.53 -5.68 40.67
N PRO A 19 -20.71 -5.28 39.40
CA PRO A 19 -20.47 -6.17 38.27
C PRO A 19 -19.04 -6.74 38.31
N ALA A 20 -18.84 -7.95 37.76
CA ALA A 20 -17.54 -8.64 37.76
C ALA A 20 -16.38 -7.81 37.18
N ASP A 21 -16.70 -6.90 36.26
CA ASP A 21 -15.74 -6.06 35.54
C ASP A 21 -15.43 -4.73 36.23
N LEU A 22 -16.09 -4.44 37.35
CA LEU A 22 -15.89 -3.23 38.14
C LEU A 22 -15.21 -3.59 39.47
N SER A 23 -14.35 -2.69 39.92
CA SER A 23 -13.66 -2.81 41.19
C SER A 23 -13.81 -1.54 42.02
N TYR A 24 -14.02 -1.71 43.32
CA TYR A 24 -14.12 -0.59 44.24
C TYR A 24 -12.79 0.19 44.31
N VAL A 25 -12.86 1.51 44.29
CA VAL A 25 -11.69 2.38 44.47
C VAL A 25 -11.54 2.69 45.97
N ALA A 26 -10.48 2.17 46.59
CA ALA A 26 -10.17 2.38 48.01
C ALA A 26 -10.14 3.88 48.40
N GLY A 27 -10.70 4.20 49.56
CA GLY A 27 -10.79 5.56 50.09
C GLY A 27 -11.76 6.48 49.34
N SER A 28 -12.65 5.94 48.50
CA SER A 28 -13.59 6.75 47.70
C SER A 28 -14.96 6.93 48.33
N ALA A 29 -15.27 6.21 49.42
CA ALA A 29 -16.59 6.26 50.05
C ALA A 29 -16.84 7.60 50.76
N LEU A 30 -17.96 8.24 50.42
CA LEU A 30 -18.43 9.48 51.01
C LEU A 30 -19.89 9.34 51.46
N GLY A 31 -20.18 9.74 52.69
CA GLY A 31 -21.50 9.93 53.24
C GLY A 31 -22.01 11.33 52.95
N ASN A 32 -23.27 11.46 52.55
CA ASN A 32 -23.90 12.74 52.22
C ASN A 32 -23.07 13.59 51.25
N GLY A 33 -22.35 12.92 50.34
CA GLY A 33 -21.52 13.52 49.28
C GLY A 33 -20.24 14.23 49.75
N SER A 34 -19.93 14.29 51.05
CA SER A 34 -18.79 15.08 51.54
C SER A 34 -18.10 14.53 52.79
N VAL A 35 -18.75 13.63 53.54
CA VAL A 35 -18.19 13.08 54.78
C VAL A 35 -17.43 11.80 54.45
N PRO A 36 -16.11 11.71 54.65
CA PRO A 36 -15.38 10.46 54.41
C PRO A 36 -15.94 9.33 55.27
N LEU A 37 -16.20 8.19 54.63
CA LEU A 37 -16.62 6.96 55.29
C LEU A 37 -15.49 5.93 55.23
N PRO A 38 -15.46 4.97 56.18
CA PRO A 38 -14.55 3.83 56.07
C PRO A 38 -14.83 3.03 54.79
N ASP A 39 -13.78 2.39 54.27
CA ASP A 39 -13.92 1.44 53.17
C ASP A 39 -14.83 0.26 53.57
N PRO A 40 -15.58 -0.31 52.62
CA PRO A 40 -16.45 -1.45 52.89
C PRO A 40 -15.65 -2.68 53.29
N VAL A 41 -16.31 -3.62 53.94
CA VAL A 41 -15.83 -5.01 53.95
C VAL A 41 -16.09 -5.59 52.57
N ILE A 42 -15.01 -6.02 51.89
CA ILE A 42 -15.07 -6.51 50.51
C ILE A 42 -14.94 -8.03 50.50
N SER A 43 -15.89 -8.71 49.85
CA SER A 43 -15.84 -10.16 49.56
C SER A 43 -16.14 -10.39 48.09
N GLY A 44 -15.08 -10.49 47.27
CA GLY A 44 -15.23 -10.50 45.82
C GLY A 44 -15.81 -9.18 45.32
N GLN A 45 -17.01 -9.23 44.77
CA GLN A 45 -17.74 -8.09 44.19
C GLN A 45 -18.72 -7.44 45.17
N HIS A 46 -18.95 -8.10 46.30
CA HIS A 46 -19.86 -7.63 47.33
C HIS A 46 -19.14 -6.68 48.30
N LEU A 47 -19.68 -5.48 48.45
CA LEU A 47 -19.21 -4.40 49.30
C LEU A 47 -20.20 -4.19 50.43
N SER A 48 -19.78 -4.32 51.68
CA SER A 48 -20.66 -4.14 52.83
C SER A 48 -20.21 -2.95 53.68
N TRP A 49 -21.07 -1.95 53.83
CA TRP A 49 -20.89 -0.82 54.74
C TRP A 49 -21.84 -0.94 55.92
N ASN A 50 -21.28 -1.24 57.10
CA ASN A 50 -21.99 -1.07 58.36
C ASN A 50 -21.79 0.36 58.87
N LEU A 51 -22.70 1.25 58.50
CA LEU A 51 -22.56 2.68 58.74
C LEU A 51 -23.06 3.11 60.12
N GLY A 52 -23.83 2.25 60.81
CA GLY A 52 -24.23 2.44 62.20
C GLY A 52 -25.04 3.72 62.47
N PHE A 53 -25.54 4.39 61.42
CA PHE A 53 -26.32 5.61 61.59
C PHE A 53 -27.71 5.29 62.10
N SER A 54 -28.33 6.29 62.75
CA SER A 54 -29.76 6.29 63.03
C SER A 54 -30.43 7.30 62.11
N LEU A 55 -31.52 6.87 61.45
CA LEU A 55 -32.35 7.73 60.63
C LEU A 55 -33.67 7.98 61.33
N VAL A 56 -33.97 9.23 61.64
CA VAL A 56 -35.32 9.61 62.06
C VAL A 56 -36.31 9.51 60.88
N PRO A 57 -37.63 9.49 61.13
CA PRO A 57 -38.62 9.47 60.05
C PRO A 57 -38.36 10.52 58.98
N SER A 58 -38.47 10.12 57.72
CA SER A 58 -38.20 10.91 56.51
C SER A 58 -36.75 11.36 56.30
N GLN A 59 -35.81 10.95 57.15
CA GLN A 59 -34.39 11.26 56.97
C GLN A 59 -33.77 10.35 55.89
N THR A 60 -32.97 10.96 55.02
CA THR A 60 -32.19 10.25 53.99
C THR A 60 -30.70 10.27 54.36
N ALA A 61 -30.04 9.14 54.19
CA ALA A 61 -28.58 9.06 54.11
C ALA A 61 -28.17 8.63 52.69
N THR A 62 -27.13 9.28 52.16
CA THR A 62 -26.54 8.91 50.88
C THR A 62 -25.12 8.39 51.04
N LEU A 63 -24.80 7.33 50.32
CA LEU A 63 -23.47 6.82 50.12
C LEU A 63 -23.07 7.09 48.67
N SER A 64 -21.85 7.54 48.45
CA SER A 64 -21.25 7.68 47.12
C SER A 64 -19.88 7.05 47.14
N PHE A 65 -19.51 6.34 46.08
CA PHE A 65 -18.17 5.77 45.92
C PHE A 65 -17.77 5.76 44.45
N ARG A 66 -16.50 5.43 44.18
CA ARG A 66 -15.99 5.25 42.83
C ARG A 66 -15.71 3.78 42.56
N ALA A 67 -16.07 3.34 41.37
CA ALA A 67 -15.67 2.06 40.82
C ALA A 67 -14.78 2.28 39.59
N LEU A 68 -13.78 1.42 39.42
CA LEU A 68 -12.90 1.38 38.26
C LEU A 68 -13.34 0.23 37.35
N VAL A 69 -13.61 0.55 36.08
CA VAL A 69 -13.86 -0.44 35.03
C VAL A 69 -12.52 -1.09 34.64
N SER A 70 -12.46 -2.42 34.68
CA SER A 70 -11.27 -3.18 34.30
C SER A 70 -10.92 -2.97 32.82
N THR A 71 -9.63 -3.01 32.47
CA THR A 71 -9.19 -3.02 31.07
C THR A 71 -9.57 -4.30 30.32
N SER A 72 -9.99 -5.34 31.05
CA SER A 72 -10.50 -6.60 30.50
C SER A 72 -12.02 -6.72 30.60
N ALA A 73 -12.71 -5.62 30.93
CA ALA A 73 -14.15 -5.63 31.14
C ALA A 73 -14.89 -6.16 29.90
N ALA A 74 -15.89 -7.02 30.13
CA ALA A 74 -16.80 -7.40 29.06
C ALA A 74 -17.63 -6.18 28.64
N PHE A 75 -17.82 -6.05 27.33
CA PHE A 75 -18.60 -4.97 26.76
C PHE A 75 -20.10 -5.16 27.01
N GLY A 76 -20.80 -4.05 27.20
CA GLY A 76 -22.25 -4.03 27.38
C GLY A 76 -22.69 -3.54 28.76
N ASN A 77 -23.88 -3.95 29.18
CA ASN A 77 -24.52 -3.44 30.39
C ASN A 77 -23.91 -4.10 31.64
N ALA A 78 -23.32 -3.28 32.50
CA ALA A 78 -22.85 -3.66 33.81
C ALA A 78 -23.87 -3.13 34.85
N VAL A 79 -24.63 -4.06 35.45
CA VAL A 79 -25.69 -3.73 36.43
C VAL A 79 -25.10 -3.78 37.83
N ASN A 80 -25.09 -2.62 38.50
CA ASN A 80 -24.78 -2.47 39.90
C ASN A 80 -26.05 -2.60 40.74
N GLU A 81 -25.97 -3.31 41.86
CA GLU A 81 -27.13 -3.58 42.72
C GLU A 81 -26.80 -3.22 44.17
N ALA A 82 -27.64 -2.41 44.80
CA ALA A 82 -27.48 -1.97 46.18
C ALA A 82 -28.70 -2.37 47.02
N HIS A 83 -28.44 -2.88 48.23
CA HIS A 83 -29.42 -3.34 49.21
C HIS A 83 -29.30 -2.48 50.46
N ALA A 84 -30.43 -2.05 51.01
CA ALA A 84 -30.47 -1.35 52.30
C ALA A 84 -30.99 -2.28 53.40
N ALA A 85 -30.42 -2.19 54.60
CA ALA A 85 -30.91 -2.90 55.76
C ALA A 85 -30.72 -2.09 57.04
N GLY A 86 -31.42 -2.50 58.11
CA GLY A 86 -31.29 -1.89 59.43
C GLY A 86 -32.14 -2.59 60.48
N THR A 87 -32.17 -2.04 61.68
CA THR A 87 -33.01 -2.49 62.79
C THR A 87 -33.90 -1.37 63.30
N ASP A 88 -35.06 -1.72 63.84
CA ASP A 88 -35.91 -0.77 64.56
C ASP A 88 -35.33 -0.40 65.94
N ALA A 89 -36.03 0.46 66.69
CA ALA A 89 -35.63 0.87 68.03
C ALA A 89 -35.63 -0.27 69.07
N GLY A 90 -36.30 -1.40 68.78
CA GLY A 90 -36.30 -2.62 69.58
C GLY A 90 -35.18 -3.60 69.22
N GLY A 91 -34.39 -3.30 68.19
CA GLY A 91 -33.33 -4.15 67.66
C GLY A 91 -33.82 -5.27 66.74
N ALA A 92 -35.09 -5.27 66.34
CA ALA A 92 -35.61 -6.20 65.35
C ALA A 92 -35.20 -5.73 63.94
N PRO A 93 -34.91 -6.63 62.99
CA PRO A 93 -34.62 -6.24 61.62
C PRO A 93 -35.81 -5.54 60.99
N ILE A 94 -35.54 -4.46 60.26
CA ILE A 94 -36.55 -3.80 59.43
C ILE A 94 -36.88 -4.77 58.28
N PRO A 95 -38.16 -5.13 58.08
CA PRO A 95 -38.54 -6.02 56.98
C PRO A 95 -38.36 -5.32 55.64
N ALA A 96 -37.94 -6.09 54.62
CA ALA A 96 -37.72 -5.58 53.26
C ALA A 96 -39.02 -5.18 52.52
N ASP A 97 -40.17 -5.72 52.96
CA ASP A 97 -41.49 -5.29 52.47
C ASP A 97 -42.39 -4.99 53.68
N ALA A 98 -42.68 -3.71 53.86
CA ALA A 98 -43.65 -3.19 54.81
C ALA A 98 -44.83 -2.49 54.12
N SER A 99 -44.96 -2.60 52.78
CA SER A 99 -45.98 -1.90 51.98
C SER A 99 -47.43 -2.20 52.41
N GLY A 100 -47.65 -3.36 53.06
CA GLY A 100 -48.94 -3.76 53.62
C GLY A 100 -49.42 -2.94 54.82
N TRP A 101 -48.50 -2.24 55.52
CA TRP A 101 -48.82 -1.44 56.71
C TRP A 101 -48.11 -0.09 56.80
N ILE A 102 -47.14 0.19 55.91
CA ILE A 102 -46.51 1.50 55.73
C ILE A 102 -46.77 1.95 54.29
N PRO A 103 -47.77 2.80 54.03
CA PRO A 103 -48.10 3.23 52.67
C PRO A 103 -46.99 3.99 51.93
N ALA A 104 -46.01 4.53 52.66
CA ALA A 104 -44.86 5.21 52.11
C ALA A 104 -43.73 4.26 51.68
N ASP A 105 -43.82 2.98 52.07
CA ASP A 105 -42.94 1.93 51.58
C ASP A 105 -43.44 1.45 50.21
N THR A 106 -42.74 1.88 49.17
CA THR A 106 -43.03 1.54 47.77
C THR A 106 -42.00 0.61 47.15
N ASP A 107 -41.00 0.20 47.93
CA ASP A 107 -39.86 -0.63 47.51
C ASP A 107 -39.97 -1.98 48.22
N THR A 108 -40.40 -3.01 47.50
CA THR A 108 -40.81 -4.28 48.13
C THR A 108 -39.65 -5.19 48.51
N ASP A 109 -38.42 -4.85 48.14
CA ASP A 109 -37.25 -5.67 48.42
C ASP A 109 -36.05 -4.91 48.99
N ASP A 110 -36.16 -3.58 49.16
CA ASP A 110 -35.06 -2.68 49.52
C ASP A 110 -33.85 -2.78 48.56
N ILE A 111 -34.09 -3.18 47.30
CA ILE A 111 -33.06 -3.35 46.26
C ILE A 111 -33.19 -2.25 45.20
N ALA A 112 -32.09 -1.55 44.98
CA ALA A 112 -31.96 -0.60 43.87
C ALA A 112 -30.88 -1.05 42.89
N THR A 113 -31.18 -0.98 41.58
CA THR A 113 -30.19 -1.25 40.53
C THR A 113 -29.89 -0.01 39.70
N ALA A 114 -28.64 0.08 39.24
CA ALA A 114 -28.19 1.08 38.28
C ALA A 114 -27.34 0.40 37.20
N THR A 115 -27.48 0.80 35.95
CA THR A 115 -26.70 0.21 34.84
C THR A 115 -25.72 1.23 34.29
N VAL A 116 -24.46 0.82 34.11
CA VAL A 116 -23.48 1.54 33.29
C VAL A 116 -23.16 0.71 32.05
N GLN A 117 -23.04 1.37 30.89
CA GLN A 117 -22.65 0.67 29.67
C GLN A 117 -21.13 0.77 29.51
N VAL A 118 -20.46 -0.38 29.48
CA VAL A 118 -19.03 -0.48 29.21
C VAL A 118 -18.84 -0.58 27.70
N THR A 119 -18.01 0.32 27.15
CA THR A 119 -17.70 0.47 25.73
C THR A 119 -16.22 0.21 25.46
N ASN A 120 -15.90 -0.23 24.25
CA ASN A 120 -14.55 -0.30 23.68
C ASN A 120 -14.58 0.11 22.20
N PRO A 121 -14.68 1.41 21.94
CA PRO A 121 -14.73 1.94 20.58
C PRO A 121 -13.36 1.78 19.90
N GLN A 122 -13.31 1.09 18.77
CA GLN A 122 -12.06 0.80 18.05
C GLN A 122 -12.25 0.88 16.53
N VAL A 123 -11.19 1.32 15.85
CA VAL A 123 -11.09 1.33 14.39
C VAL A 123 -9.86 0.55 13.94
N THR A 124 -10.03 -0.24 12.90
CA THR A 124 -8.92 -0.88 12.17
C THR A 124 -8.93 -0.34 10.75
N VAL A 125 -7.76 -0.01 10.22
CA VAL A 125 -7.60 0.38 8.82
C VAL A 125 -6.63 -0.57 8.11
N ILE A 126 -6.99 -0.98 6.90
CA ILE A 126 -6.15 -1.81 6.02
C ILE A 126 -6.04 -1.08 4.70
N LYS A 127 -4.83 -1.01 4.14
CA LYS A 127 -4.57 -0.43 2.82
C LYS A 127 -3.81 -1.44 1.98
N THR A 128 -4.28 -1.69 0.76
CA THR A 128 -3.64 -2.59 -0.19
C THR A 128 -3.69 -2.00 -1.60
N PRO A 129 -2.71 -2.26 -2.48
CA PRO A 129 -2.89 -2.05 -3.92
C PRO A 129 -4.14 -2.77 -4.44
N LEU A 130 -4.70 -2.31 -5.56
CA LEU A 130 -5.86 -2.99 -6.16
C LEU A 130 -5.50 -4.43 -6.58
N PRO A 131 -6.43 -5.39 -6.51
CA PRO A 131 -6.18 -6.76 -6.96
C PRO A 131 -5.74 -6.80 -8.43
N GLY A 132 -4.66 -7.52 -8.71
CA GLY A 132 -4.11 -7.66 -10.07
C GLY A 132 -3.34 -6.43 -10.57
N GLN A 133 -3.16 -5.41 -9.74
CA GLN A 133 -2.32 -4.26 -10.08
C GLN A 133 -0.85 -4.62 -10.02
N ASP A 134 -0.11 -4.11 -11.00
CA ASP A 134 1.35 -4.13 -11.02
C ASP A 134 1.95 -3.27 -9.89
N LEU A 135 2.96 -3.81 -9.19
CA LEU A 135 3.65 -3.12 -8.10
C LEU A 135 4.92 -2.40 -8.57
N PHE A 136 5.32 -2.56 -9.84
CA PHE A 136 6.50 -1.97 -10.46
C PHE A 136 6.10 -1.12 -11.68
N VAL A 137 5.35 -0.05 -11.42
CA VAL A 137 4.71 0.75 -12.46
C VAL A 137 5.66 1.74 -13.13
N GLN A 138 5.40 2.14 -14.38
CA GLN A 138 6.15 3.20 -15.06
C GLN A 138 5.44 4.56 -14.97
N ALA A 139 6.16 5.65 -15.26
CA ALA A 139 5.59 6.99 -15.34
C ALA A 139 4.35 7.02 -16.26
N GLY A 140 3.24 7.58 -15.76
CA GLY A 140 1.96 7.66 -16.46
C GLY A 140 1.02 6.47 -16.26
N GLN A 141 1.49 5.34 -15.73
CA GLN A 141 0.64 4.19 -15.38
C GLN A 141 -0.32 4.54 -14.23
N ALA A 142 -1.48 3.88 -14.24
CA ALA A 142 -2.48 4.04 -13.19
C ALA A 142 -2.09 3.21 -11.95
N VAL A 143 -2.28 3.81 -10.77
CA VAL A 143 -2.03 3.20 -9.47
C VAL A 143 -3.29 3.33 -8.63
N GLY A 144 -3.85 2.25 -8.15
CA GLY A 144 -5.01 2.22 -7.27
C GLY A 144 -4.71 1.60 -5.92
N PHE A 145 -5.34 2.13 -4.90
CA PHE A 145 -5.33 1.57 -3.55
C PHE A 145 -6.75 1.34 -3.06
N ARG A 146 -6.96 0.16 -2.47
CA ARG A 146 -8.15 -0.16 -1.69
C ARG A 146 -7.86 0.06 -0.22
N ILE A 147 -8.73 0.80 0.43
CA ILE A 147 -8.68 1.06 1.88
C ILE A 147 -9.93 0.45 2.50
N LEU A 148 -9.74 -0.34 3.56
CA LEU A 148 -10.81 -0.88 4.38
C LEU A 148 -10.76 -0.18 5.72
N VAL A 149 -11.81 0.58 6.04
CA VAL A 149 -12.03 1.14 7.38
C VAL A 149 -13.05 0.24 8.07
N VAL A 150 -12.61 -0.43 9.13
CA VAL A 150 -13.42 -1.39 9.87
C VAL A 150 -13.70 -0.82 11.25
N ASN A 151 -14.98 -0.75 11.62
CA ASN A 151 -15.32 -0.61 13.03
C ASN A 151 -15.04 -1.93 13.73
N SER A 152 -13.91 -2.02 14.40
CA SER A 152 -13.48 -3.20 15.17
C SER A 152 -13.88 -3.13 16.63
N GLY A 153 -14.54 -2.05 17.05
CA GLY A 153 -15.11 -1.88 18.38
C GLY A 153 -16.54 -2.41 18.49
N ASP A 154 -17.15 -2.12 19.64
CA ASP A 154 -18.49 -2.54 20.06
C ASP A 154 -19.55 -1.42 19.96
N THR A 155 -19.13 -0.19 19.70
CA THR A 155 -20.01 0.99 19.60
C THR A 155 -20.10 1.51 18.17
N VAL A 156 -21.11 2.32 17.85
CA VAL A 156 -21.21 2.96 16.52
C VAL A 156 -20.26 4.14 16.44
N PHE A 157 -19.56 4.30 15.31
CA PHE A 157 -18.77 5.53 15.07
C PHE A 157 -19.63 6.79 15.16
N GLY A 158 -19.13 7.79 15.88
CA GLY A 158 -19.67 9.14 15.90
C GLY A 158 -18.96 10.00 14.85
N THR A 159 -17.88 10.66 15.27
CA THR A 159 -17.01 11.45 14.38
C THR A 159 -15.62 10.85 14.35
N VAL A 160 -15.25 10.26 13.21
CA VAL A 160 -13.93 9.66 13.00
C VAL A 160 -13.33 10.25 11.74
N PRO A 161 -12.33 11.14 11.84
CA PRO A 161 -11.70 11.77 10.68
C PRO A 161 -10.83 10.80 9.89
N PHE A 162 -10.56 11.16 8.64
CA PHE A 162 -9.71 10.42 7.72
C PHE A 162 -8.69 11.37 7.09
N SER A 163 -7.46 10.90 6.91
CA SER A 163 -6.42 11.57 6.14
C SER A 163 -5.60 10.54 5.35
N GLU A 164 -5.39 10.80 4.08
CA GLU A 164 -4.53 10.05 3.18
C GLU A 164 -3.37 10.94 2.74
N VAL A 165 -2.15 10.56 3.05
CA VAL A 165 -0.95 11.29 2.68
C VAL A 165 -0.14 10.47 1.67
N TYR A 166 0.07 11.06 0.50
CA TYR A 166 0.81 10.45 -0.60
C TYR A 166 1.95 11.36 -1.08
N ASP A 167 3.04 10.75 -1.55
CA ASP A 167 4.19 11.47 -2.11
C ASP A 167 3.83 12.12 -3.46
N THR A 168 3.67 13.45 -3.48
CA THR A 168 3.33 14.21 -4.68
C THR A 168 4.43 14.27 -5.73
N SER A 169 5.67 13.95 -5.36
CA SER A 169 6.76 13.79 -6.34
C SER A 169 6.61 12.51 -7.15
N ARG A 170 5.86 11.53 -6.62
CA ARG A 170 5.70 10.18 -7.21
C ARG A 170 4.31 9.89 -7.71
N LEU A 171 3.27 10.43 -7.08
CA LEU A 171 1.87 10.14 -7.40
C LEU A 171 1.07 11.43 -7.62
N THR A 172 0.15 11.38 -8.57
CA THR A 172 -0.93 12.38 -8.71
C THR A 172 -2.23 11.72 -8.38
N PHE A 173 -3.02 12.27 -7.47
CA PHE A 173 -4.38 11.81 -7.30
C PHE A 173 -5.22 12.08 -8.57
N THR A 174 -5.84 11.04 -9.11
CA THR A 174 -6.67 11.12 -10.34
C THR A 174 -8.15 10.92 -10.05
N GLY A 175 -8.52 10.46 -8.86
CA GLY A 175 -9.92 10.37 -8.41
C GLY A 175 -10.20 9.09 -7.64
N GLY A 176 -11.46 8.90 -7.27
CA GLY A 176 -11.93 7.75 -6.48
C GLY A 176 -12.52 8.20 -5.14
N ILE A 177 -13.75 7.76 -4.86
CA ILE A 177 -14.49 7.97 -3.60
C ILE A 177 -15.44 6.76 -3.40
N ILE A 178 -15.76 6.44 -2.14
CA ILE A 178 -16.62 5.33 -1.67
C ILE A 178 -17.91 5.11 -2.47
N ASN A 179 -18.28 3.83 -2.60
CA ASN A 179 -19.52 3.37 -3.24
C ASN A 179 -20.56 2.74 -2.27
N VAL A 180 -20.48 2.96 -0.95
CA VAL A 180 -21.41 2.39 0.05
C VAL A 180 -21.73 3.37 1.20
N PRO A 181 -23.00 3.56 1.61
CA PRO A 181 -23.37 4.38 2.77
C PRO A 181 -22.83 3.85 4.12
N PRO A 182 -22.52 4.74 5.09
CA PRO A 182 -22.64 6.18 5.01
C PRO A 182 -21.55 6.80 4.13
N VAL A 183 -21.91 7.88 3.44
CA VAL A 183 -20.94 8.64 2.64
C VAL A 183 -20.11 9.52 3.60
N PRO A 184 -18.79 9.58 3.44
CA PRO A 184 -17.95 10.44 4.25
C PRO A 184 -18.37 11.90 4.05
N SER A 185 -18.30 12.66 5.13
CA SER A 185 -18.61 14.09 5.11
C SER A 185 -17.32 14.92 5.07
N GLY A 186 -17.40 16.11 4.46
CA GLY A 186 -16.27 17.05 4.40
C GLY A 186 -15.05 16.53 3.62
N VAL A 187 -15.28 15.73 2.56
CA VAL A 187 -14.19 15.22 1.72
C VAL A 187 -13.53 16.36 0.96
N MET A 188 -12.21 16.50 1.09
CA MET A 188 -11.39 17.45 0.34
C MET A 188 -10.13 16.75 -0.17
N ALA A 189 -9.87 16.87 -1.47
CA ALA A 189 -8.62 16.41 -2.07
C ALA A 189 -7.69 17.62 -2.26
N LEU A 190 -6.65 17.69 -1.44
CA LEU A 190 -5.56 18.64 -1.57
C LEU A 190 -4.34 17.92 -2.20
N PRO A 191 -3.43 18.63 -2.88
CA PRO A 191 -2.17 18.05 -3.31
C PRO A 191 -1.43 17.42 -2.13
N GLY A 192 -1.18 16.10 -2.20
CA GLY A 192 -0.48 15.32 -1.19
C GLY A 192 -1.30 14.95 0.05
N ASN A 193 -2.55 15.40 0.17
CA ASN A 193 -3.41 15.04 1.28
C ASN A 193 -4.89 14.97 0.88
N ILE A 194 -5.54 13.83 1.05
CA ILE A 194 -7.00 13.70 0.93
C ILE A 194 -7.58 13.53 2.32
N VAL A 195 -8.52 14.37 2.70
CA VAL A 195 -9.12 14.36 4.04
C VAL A 195 -10.62 14.17 3.97
N ALA A 196 -11.19 13.57 5.02
CA ALA A 196 -12.62 13.65 5.31
C ALA A 196 -12.79 14.00 6.79
N SER A 197 -13.73 14.90 7.10
CA SER A 197 -14.00 15.27 8.49
C SER A 197 -14.66 14.15 9.29
N ASN A 198 -15.36 13.25 8.59
CA ASN A 198 -15.93 12.05 9.18
C ASN A 198 -16.06 10.93 8.14
N VAL A 199 -15.60 9.72 8.46
CA VAL A 199 -15.87 8.49 7.68
C VAL A 199 -17.35 8.07 7.74
N GLY A 200 -18.12 8.65 8.67
CA GLY A 200 -19.55 8.39 8.83
C GLY A 200 -19.86 7.26 9.81
N ALA A 201 -21.11 7.23 10.28
CA ALA A 201 -21.57 6.28 11.30
C ALA A 201 -21.52 4.82 10.83
N ALA A 202 -20.69 4.02 11.49
CA ALA A 202 -20.50 2.61 11.18
C ALA A 202 -20.85 1.75 12.39
N GLN A 203 -21.75 0.80 12.22
CA GLN A 203 -22.06 -0.21 13.24
C GLN A 203 -20.82 -1.10 13.52
N PRO A 204 -20.74 -1.76 14.69
CA PRO A 204 -19.71 -2.76 14.97
C PRO A 204 -19.55 -3.78 13.83
N SER A 205 -18.31 -4.18 13.56
CA SER A 205 -17.92 -5.05 12.44
C SER A 205 -18.23 -4.53 11.03
N ARG A 206 -18.79 -3.32 10.87
CA ARG A 206 -19.02 -2.74 9.55
C ARG A 206 -17.69 -2.44 8.87
N VAL A 207 -17.54 -2.95 7.65
CA VAL A 207 -16.45 -2.62 6.75
C VAL A 207 -16.90 -1.55 5.76
N GLN A 208 -16.15 -0.45 5.69
CA GLN A 208 -16.25 0.56 4.64
C GLN A 208 -15.08 0.42 3.69
N THR A 209 -15.35 0.39 2.39
CA THR A 209 -14.33 0.22 1.36
C THR A 209 -14.20 1.49 0.53
N TRP A 210 -12.99 2.03 0.48
CA TRP A 210 -12.63 3.20 -0.32
C TRP A 210 -11.66 2.76 -1.40
N THR A 211 -11.81 3.31 -2.59
CA THR A 211 -10.85 3.14 -3.68
C THR A 211 -10.33 4.51 -4.07
N LEU A 212 -9.02 4.68 -4.00
CA LEU A 212 -8.32 5.88 -4.45
C LEU A 212 -7.45 5.52 -5.65
N ASN A 213 -7.51 6.33 -6.69
CA ASN A 213 -6.75 6.17 -7.91
C ASN A 213 -5.77 7.33 -8.07
N PHE A 214 -4.60 6.98 -8.60
CA PHE A 214 -3.47 7.84 -8.82
C PHE A 214 -2.86 7.56 -10.19
N ALA A 215 -2.02 8.47 -10.67
CA ALA A 215 -1.09 8.24 -11.77
C ALA A 215 0.35 8.38 -11.28
N ALA A 216 1.22 7.47 -11.69
CA ALA A 216 2.66 7.54 -11.43
C ALA A 216 3.28 8.75 -12.16
N ARG A 217 4.11 9.53 -11.47
CA ARG A 217 4.72 10.77 -11.97
C ARG A 217 6.23 10.72 -12.15
N ALA A 218 6.93 10.00 -11.28
CA ALA A 218 8.39 10.00 -11.28
C ALA A 218 8.97 9.00 -12.27
N LEU A 219 10.28 9.08 -12.47
CA LEU A 219 11.01 8.10 -13.27
C LEU A 219 11.37 6.87 -12.44
N THR A 220 11.71 7.00 -11.14
CA THR A 220 12.15 5.84 -10.34
C THR A 220 11.82 5.96 -8.84
N GLY A 221 11.67 4.82 -8.17
CA GLY A 221 11.67 4.62 -6.71
C GLY A 221 10.30 4.35 -6.07
N ALA A 222 10.31 4.02 -4.77
CA ALA A 222 9.09 3.73 -4.02
C ALA A 222 8.20 4.97 -3.81
N ALA A 223 6.90 4.83 -4.09
CA ALA A 223 5.85 5.78 -3.76
C ALA A 223 5.14 5.31 -2.49
N VAL A 224 5.33 6.05 -1.40
CA VAL A 224 4.69 5.75 -0.12
C VAL A 224 3.32 6.42 -0.06
N ASP A 225 2.31 5.65 0.32
CA ASP A 225 0.93 6.11 0.46
C ASP A 225 0.33 5.62 1.78
N THR A 226 0.02 6.55 2.68
CA THR A 226 -0.33 6.27 4.08
C THR A 226 -1.67 6.87 4.45
N VAL A 227 -2.57 6.01 4.89
CA VAL A 227 -3.86 6.39 5.43
C VAL A 227 -3.81 6.42 6.96
N THR A 228 -4.45 7.43 7.53
CA THR A 228 -4.68 7.63 8.96
C THR A 228 -6.19 7.80 9.18
N VAL A 229 -6.72 7.05 10.14
CA VAL A 229 -8.12 7.13 10.57
C VAL A 229 -8.14 7.42 12.07
N GLY A 230 -8.90 8.45 12.47
CA GLY A 230 -8.87 8.97 13.83
C GLY A 230 -7.74 10.00 14.08
N PRO A 231 -7.55 10.43 15.34
CA PRO A 231 -8.37 10.11 16.50
C PRO A 231 -9.81 10.60 16.32
N GLY A 232 -10.77 9.89 16.90
CA GLY A 232 -12.20 10.19 16.76
C GLY A 232 -12.98 9.91 18.03
N VAL A 233 -14.30 9.91 17.92
CA VAL A 233 -15.22 9.53 19.00
C VAL A 233 -16.34 8.65 18.47
N ASP A 234 -16.91 7.83 19.34
CA ASP A 234 -18.11 7.06 19.05
C ASP A 234 -19.41 7.86 19.26
N GLN A 235 -20.56 7.19 19.20
CA GLN A 235 -21.88 7.81 19.39
C GLN A 235 -22.14 8.36 20.81
N TRP A 236 -21.34 7.96 21.81
CA TRP A 236 -21.44 8.40 23.19
C TRP A 236 -20.35 9.42 23.57
N GLY A 237 -19.43 9.71 22.64
CA GLY A 237 -18.32 10.63 22.86
C GLY A 237 -17.06 9.95 23.40
N ASP A 238 -17.05 8.62 23.49
CA ASP A 238 -15.89 7.86 23.96
C ASP A 238 -14.79 7.88 22.88
N PRO A 239 -13.51 8.03 23.29
CA PRO A 239 -12.43 8.25 22.34
C PRO A 239 -12.09 6.99 21.54
N ILE A 240 -11.99 7.16 20.23
CA ILE A 240 -11.45 6.17 19.29
C ILE A 240 -9.98 6.52 19.01
N ALA A 241 -9.09 5.56 19.30
CA ALA A 241 -7.67 5.70 19.02
C ALA A 241 -7.38 5.80 17.51
N VAL A 242 -6.23 6.36 17.15
CA VAL A 242 -5.78 6.45 15.76
C VAL A 242 -5.38 5.07 15.21
N ALA A 243 -5.72 4.81 13.95
CA ALA A 243 -5.24 3.66 13.20
C ALA A 243 -4.59 4.13 11.89
N THR A 244 -3.49 3.49 11.51
CA THR A 244 -2.73 3.83 10.30
C THR A 244 -2.45 2.60 9.45
N ALA A 245 -2.47 2.75 8.13
CA ALA A 245 -2.01 1.73 7.19
C ALA A 245 -1.24 2.36 6.04
N THR A 246 -0.21 1.66 5.57
CA THR A 246 0.64 2.10 4.46
C THR A 246 0.65 1.03 3.39
N ALA A 247 0.55 1.45 2.13
CA ALA A 247 0.76 0.60 0.97
C ALA A 247 1.64 1.35 -0.03
N ASN A 248 2.52 0.63 -0.71
CA ASN A 248 3.50 1.23 -1.61
C ASN A 248 3.41 0.58 -2.99
N VAL A 249 3.80 1.35 -3.99
CA VAL A 249 4.22 0.83 -5.30
C VAL A 249 5.62 1.34 -5.58
N THR A 250 6.38 0.63 -6.41
CA THR A 250 7.68 1.08 -6.90
C THR A 250 7.49 1.61 -8.31
N ILE A 251 8.03 2.79 -8.59
CA ILE A 251 8.08 3.32 -9.94
C ILE A 251 9.40 2.90 -10.58
N THR A 252 9.36 2.36 -11.79
CA THR A 252 10.52 1.90 -12.57
C THR A 252 10.58 2.64 -13.91
N ALA A 253 11.77 2.72 -14.48
CA ALA A 253 12.05 3.25 -15.81
C ALA A 253 12.98 2.30 -16.57
N PRO A 254 12.50 1.12 -17.01
CA PRO A 254 13.25 0.26 -17.91
C PRO A 254 13.55 1.00 -19.22
N ALA A 255 14.77 0.83 -19.74
CA ALA A 255 15.18 1.39 -21.02
C ALA A 255 16.30 0.56 -21.64
N VAL A 256 16.30 0.48 -22.97
CA VAL A 256 17.30 -0.24 -23.76
C VAL A 256 17.79 0.67 -24.88
N SER A 257 19.05 0.52 -25.26
CA SER A 257 19.60 1.15 -26.47
C SER A 257 20.45 0.17 -27.26
N ILE A 258 20.54 0.35 -28.56
CA ILE A 258 21.43 -0.40 -29.46
C ILE A 258 22.32 0.54 -30.25
N THR A 259 23.57 0.15 -30.47
CA THR A 259 24.49 0.84 -31.36
C THR A 259 25.12 -0.17 -32.31
N LYS A 260 25.10 0.14 -33.60
CA LYS A 260 25.63 -0.71 -34.66
C LYS A 260 26.82 -0.04 -35.34
N THR A 261 27.97 -0.68 -35.25
CA THR A 261 29.23 -0.17 -35.82
C THR A 261 29.94 -1.25 -36.61
N LEU A 262 30.81 -0.85 -37.53
CA LEU A 262 31.80 -1.78 -38.07
C LEU A 262 32.69 -2.26 -36.91
N ALA A 263 32.97 -3.57 -36.87
CA ALA A 263 33.77 -4.16 -35.80
C ALA A 263 35.16 -3.51 -35.73
N SER A 264 35.81 -3.58 -34.57
CA SER A 264 37.13 -2.97 -34.37
C SER A 264 38.15 -3.44 -35.43
N GLY A 265 38.72 -2.48 -36.18
CA GLY A 265 39.68 -2.76 -37.25
C GLY A 265 39.07 -3.15 -38.60
N GLN A 266 37.74 -3.25 -38.70
CA GLN A 266 37.04 -3.50 -39.97
C GLN A 266 37.17 -2.30 -40.91
N ALA A 267 37.62 -2.57 -42.14
CA ALA A 267 37.75 -1.54 -43.17
C ALA A 267 36.38 -1.09 -43.70
N THR A 268 36.29 0.19 -44.07
CA THR A 268 35.11 0.80 -44.72
C THR A 268 35.01 0.48 -46.21
N ASN A 269 36.09 0.00 -46.84
CA ASN A 269 36.12 -0.40 -48.24
C ASN A 269 36.45 -1.88 -48.31
N VAL A 270 35.46 -2.70 -48.63
CA VAL A 270 35.59 -4.16 -48.65
C VAL A 270 35.38 -4.64 -50.08
N PRO A 271 36.33 -5.38 -50.68
CA PRO A 271 36.17 -5.92 -52.02
C PRO A 271 34.95 -6.83 -52.13
N VAL A 272 34.32 -6.91 -53.30
CA VAL A 272 33.32 -7.94 -53.60
C VAL A 272 33.92 -9.32 -53.34
N GLY A 273 33.19 -10.16 -52.62
CA GLY A 273 33.63 -11.44 -52.09
C GLY A 273 34.31 -11.37 -50.71
N GLY A 274 34.69 -10.18 -50.24
CA GLY A 274 35.26 -9.95 -48.92
C GLY A 274 34.23 -10.08 -47.79
N LEU A 275 34.72 -10.20 -46.56
CA LEU A 275 33.89 -10.25 -45.35
C LEU A 275 33.86 -8.90 -44.63
N VAL A 276 32.71 -8.56 -44.08
CA VAL A 276 32.49 -7.41 -43.21
C VAL A 276 31.85 -7.90 -41.92
N THR A 277 32.35 -7.42 -40.78
CA THR A 277 31.77 -7.72 -39.46
C THR A 277 31.25 -6.45 -38.82
N TYR A 278 30.05 -6.52 -38.24
CA TYR A 278 29.43 -5.47 -37.44
C TYR A 278 29.34 -5.88 -35.98
N ASP A 279 29.56 -4.92 -35.08
CA ASP A 279 29.29 -5.03 -33.65
C ASP A 279 27.96 -4.32 -33.34
N LEU A 280 27.01 -5.08 -32.79
CA LEU A 280 25.70 -4.62 -32.32
C LEU A 280 25.75 -4.59 -30.79
N ALA A 281 26.09 -3.44 -30.22
CA ALA A 281 26.19 -3.24 -28.78
C ALA A 281 24.82 -2.86 -28.20
N VAL A 282 24.22 -3.76 -27.42
CA VAL A 282 22.98 -3.51 -26.69
C VAL A 282 23.30 -3.14 -25.25
N ARG A 283 22.76 -2.03 -24.78
CA ARG A 283 22.96 -1.52 -23.43
C ARG A 283 21.63 -1.38 -22.70
N ASN A 284 21.60 -1.82 -21.45
CA ASN A 284 20.54 -1.47 -20.52
C ASN A 284 20.80 -0.05 -19.98
N THR A 285 19.95 0.89 -20.38
CA THR A 285 20.02 2.30 -19.98
C THR A 285 18.97 2.67 -18.92
N GLY A 286 18.13 1.71 -18.54
CA GLY A 286 17.10 1.86 -17.51
C GLY A 286 17.59 1.54 -16.11
N ASP A 287 16.64 1.41 -15.18
CA ASP A 287 16.87 1.17 -13.75
C ASP A 287 16.51 -0.25 -13.27
N THR A 288 15.95 -1.10 -14.14
CA THR A 288 15.65 -2.52 -13.88
C THR A 288 16.49 -3.42 -14.78
N ALA A 289 16.79 -4.65 -14.36
CA ALA A 289 17.57 -5.58 -15.19
C ALA A 289 16.74 -6.07 -16.39
N LEU A 290 17.34 -6.16 -17.58
CA LEU A 290 16.69 -6.74 -18.76
C LEU A 290 16.88 -8.26 -18.74
N THR A 291 15.78 -9.01 -18.71
CA THR A 291 15.81 -10.49 -18.65
C THR A 291 15.77 -11.12 -20.03
N THR A 292 15.02 -10.51 -20.95
CA THR A 292 14.91 -10.94 -22.34
C THR A 292 15.25 -9.77 -23.25
N VAL A 293 16.22 -9.94 -24.14
CA VAL A 293 16.66 -8.90 -25.09
C VAL A 293 16.67 -9.49 -26.48
N THR A 294 15.71 -9.09 -27.32
CA THR A 294 15.62 -9.55 -28.72
C THR A 294 16.31 -8.54 -29.62
N VAL A 295 17.23 -9.01 -30.45
CA VAL A 295 17.91 -8.20 -31.47
C VAL A 295 17.51 -8.72 -32.85
N ALA A 296 17.19 -7.81 -33.77
CA ALA A 296 17.02 -8.12 -35.17
C ALA A 296 17.92 -7.23 -36.02
N ASP A 297 18.50 -7.79 -37.07
CA ASP A 297 19.39 -7.10 -37.99
C ASP A 297 18.85 -7.21 -39.42
N THR A 298 18.68 -6.07 -40.09
CA THR A 298 18.11 -5.99 -41.44
C THR A 298 19.13 -5.35 -42.37
N PHE A 299 19.66 -6.16 -43.28
CA PHE A 299 20.75 -5.80 -44.16
C PHE A 299 20.28 -5.61 -45.61
N ASP A 300 21.07 -4.92 -46.43
CA ASP A 300 20.83 -4.83 -47.87
C ASP A 300 21.28 -6.12 -48.58
N ASP A 301 20.34 -7.01 -48.89
CA ASP A 301 20.61 -8.32 -49.51
C ASP A 301 21.05 -8.24 -50.98
N THR A 302 20.98 -7.05 -51.60
CA THR A 302 21.54 -6.82 -52.93
C THR A 302 23.06 -6.63 -52.89
N HIS A 303 23.61 -6.23 -51.73
CA HIS A 303 25.05 -5.97 -51.54
C HIS A 303 25.70 -6.88 -50.49
N LEU A 304 24.91 -7.52 -49.62
CA LEU A 304 25.39 -8.34 -48.52
C LEU A 304 24.71 -9.71 -48.52
N ALA A 305 25.47 -10.75 -48.17
CA ALA A 305 24.95 -12.06 -47.84
C ALA A 305 25.38 -12.43 -46.43
N TYR A 306 24.44 -12.82 -45.58
CA TYR A 306 24.74 -13.24 -44.21
C TYR A 306 25.66 -14.47 -44.17
N VAL A 307 26.62 -14.47 -43.25
CA VAL A 307 27.59 -15.56 -43.07
C VAL A 307 27.45 -16.19 -41.69
N SER A 308 27.52 -15.40 -40.61
CA SER A 308 27.49 -15.93 -39.24
C SER A 308 27.27 -14.85 -38.19
N GLY A 309 26.74 -15.26 -37.04
CA GLY A 309 26.54 -14.43 -35.86
C GLY A 309 27.32 -14.97 -34.65
N THR A 310 27.71 -14.10 -33.72
CA THR A 310 28.16 -14.52 -32.38
C THR A 310 27.47 -13.65 -31.32
N PRO A 311 26.68 -14.23 -30.40
CA PRO A 311 26.27 -15.64 -30.34
C PRO A 311 25.56 -16.09 -31.63
N ALA A 312 25.43 -17.41 -31.83
CA ALA A 312 24.72 -17.94 -32.98
C ALA A 312 23.28 -17.39 -33.00
N GLU A 313 22.84 -16.98 -34.18
CA GLU A 313 21.50 -16.47 -34.41
C GLU A 313 20.43 -17.53 -34.16
N THR A 314 19.22 -17.07 -33.83
CA THR A 314 18.07 -17.95 -33.65
C THR A 314 17.41 -18.26 -34.99
N THR A 315 17.26 -17.23 -35.83
CA THR A 315 16.54 -17.33 -37.10
C THR A 315 17.26 -16.49 -38.15
N VAL A 316 17.36 -17.03 -39.36
CA VAL A 316 17.78 -16.30 -40.55
C VAL A 316 16.63 -16.34 -41.55
N ALA A 317 16.11 -15.16 -41.90
CA ALA A 317 15.07 -14.97 -42.89
C ALA A 317 15.43 -13.74 -43.73
N THR A 318 16.32 -13.92 -44.71
CA THR A 318 16.84 -12.85 -45.58
C THR A 318 15.71 -11.92 -46.05
N PRO A 319 15.86 -10.58 -45.90
CA PRO A 319 17.07 -9.83 -45.51
C PRO A 319 17.24 -9.60 -43.99
N SER A 320 16.61 -10.41 -43.12
CA SER A 320 16.64 -10.23 -41.67
C SER A 320 17.24 -11.40 -40.90
N ILE A 321 18.00 -11.10 -39.85
CA ILE A 321 18.55 -12.06 -38.88
C ILE A 321 18.00 -11.71 -37.50
N GLN A 322 17.73 -12.72 -36.67
CA GLN A 322 17.18 -12.50 -35.33
C GLN A 322 17.90 -13.33 -34.27
N TRP A 323 18.16 -12.69 -33.13
CA TRP A 323 18.53 -13.31 -31.86
C TRP A 323 17.38 -13.12 -30.88
N ASN A 324 16.72 -14.21 -30.49
CA ASN A 324 15.54 -14.15 -29.62
C ASN A 324 15.89 -13.71 -28.18
N ASN A 325 17.11 -13.98 -27.72
CA ASN A 325 17.61 -13.50 -26.44
C ASN A 325 19.13 -13.38 -26.42
N VAL A 326 19.64 -12.18 -26.17
CA VAL A 326 21.07 -11.88 -25.97
C VAL A 326 21.37 -11.42 -24.53
N GLY A 327 20.37 -11.45 -23.66
CA GLY A 327 20.47 -11.13 -22.23
C GLY A 327 20.79 -12.35 -21.35
N PRO A 328 20.68 -12.20 -20.01
CA PRO A 328 20.25 -11.00 -19.30
C PRO A 328 21.27 -9.86 -19.36
N VAL A 329 20.80 -8.61 -19.31
CA VAL A 329 21.64 -7.40 -19.27
C VAL A 329 21.36 -6.63 -17.97
N PRO A 330 22.26 -6.67 -16.98
CA PRO A 330 22.07 -5.96 -15.72
C PRO A 330 22.02 -4.44 -15.94
N VAL A 331 21.51 -3.70 -14.96
CA VAL A 331 21.45 -2.23 -14.99
C VAL A 331 22.82 -1.63 -15.34
N GLY A 332 22.85 -0.78 -16.37
CA GLY A 332 24.08 -0.16 -16.89
C GLY A 332 25.01 -1.10 -17.67
N GLY A 333 24.69 -2.38 -17.75
CA GLY A 333 25.46 -3.40 -18.48
C GLY A 333 25.30 -3.32 -20.00
N THR A 334 26.20 -4.02 -20.69
CA THR A 334 26.22 -4.12 -22.16
C THR A 334 26.44 -5.56 -22.58
N THR A 335 25.74 -5.99 -23.62
CA THR A 335 25.99 -7.24 -24.35
C THR A 335 26.24 -6.91 -25.82
N THR A 336 27.06 -7.69 -26.50
CA THR A 336 27.42 -7.43 -27.90
C THR A 336 27.12 -8.65 -28.74
N VAL A 337 26.41 -8.44 -29.84
CA VAL A 337 26.26 -9.42 -30.92
C VAL A 337 27.19 -9.00 -32.06
N THR A 338 27.92 -9.94 -32.65
CA THR A 338 28.66 -9.70 -33.89
C THR A 338 27.93 -10.34 -35.06
N ALA A 339 27.73 -9.60 -36.15
CA ALA A 339 27.15 -10.12 -37.39
C ALA A 339 28.14 -10.01 -38.55
N THR A 340 28.46 -11.13 -39.20
CA THR A 340 29.39 -11.19 -40.33
C THR A 340 28.63 -11.40 -41.63
N PHE A 341 28.95 -10.59 -42.64
CA PHE A 341 28.38 -10.66 -43.98
C PHE A 341 29.48 -10.78 -45.03
N ARG A 342 29.13 -11.32 -46.19
CA ARG A 342 29.94 -11.28 -47.41
C ARG A 342 29.42 -10.19 -48.32
N VAL A 343 30.31 -9.33 -48.82
CA VAL A 343 29.96 -8.33 -49.83
C VAL A 343 29.74 -9.03 -51.18
N THR A 344 28.57 -8.90 -51.77
CA THR A 344 28.17 -9.58 -53.02
C THR A 344 28.16 -8.66 -54.24
N ALA A 345 28.07 -7.34 -54.04
CA ALA A 345 28.06 -6.35 -55.11
C ALA A 345 28.79 -5.06 -54.72
N VAL A 346 29.20 -4.28 -55.73
CA VAL A 346 29.77 -2.94 -55.56
C VAL A 346 28.65 -1.99 -55.12
N GLY A 347 28.92 -1.16 -54.12
CA GLY A 347 27.94 -0.22 -53.58
C GLY A 347 28.61 0.83 -52.69
N ALA A 348 28.01 2.01 -52.60
CA ALA A 348 28.49 3.08 -51.72
C ALA A 348 27.50 3.28 -50.57
N ALA A 349 28.02 3.48 -49.36
CA ALA A 349 27.22 3.66 -48.14
C ALA A 349 26.15 2.56 -47.96
N ILE A 350 26.55 1.30 -48.11
CA ILE A 350 25.67 0.13 -47.92
C ILE A 350 25.12 0.17 -46.49
N THR A 351 23.80 0.17 -46.38
CA THR A 351 23.09 0.30 -45.10
C THR A 351 22.83 -1.05 -44.46
N ASP A 352 22.97 -1.10 -43.15
CA ASP A 352 22.61 -2.25 -42.33
C ASP A 352 22.05 -1.76 -40.99
N THR A 353 20.85 -2.22 -40.62
CA THR A 353 20.04 -1.65 -39.53
C THR A 353 19.72 -2.70 -38.47
N ALA A 354 20.18 -2.46 -37.25
CA ALA A 354 19.82 -3.26 -36.09
C ALA A 354 18.67 -2.62 -35.32
N THR A 355 17.78 -3.46 -34.78
CA THR A 355 16.69 -3.07 -33.88
C THR A 355 16.75 -3.93 -32.62
N VAL A 356 16.32 -3.36 -31.49
CA VAL A 356 16.25 -4.06 -30.20
C VAL A 356 14.90 -3.86 -29.53
N THR A 357 14.36 -4.94 -28.98
CA THR A 357 13.27 -4.91 -28.00
C THR A 357 13.73 -5.65 -26.74
N ALA A 358 13.15 -5.34 -25.60
CA ALA A 358 13.47 -6.02 -24.35
C ALA A 358 12.26 -6.21 -23.44
N ILE A 359 12.43 -7.08 -22.45
CA ILE A 359 11.54 -7.30 -21.31
C ILE A 359 12.42 -7.23 -20.05
N ASP A 360 12.00 -6.44 -19.08
CA ASP A 360 12.73 -6.34 -17.81
C ASP A 360 12.40 -7.48 -16.83
N GLU A 361 12.89 -7.38 -15.59
CA GLU A 361 12.68 -8.36 -14.53
C GLU A 361 11.27 -8.31 -13.90
N HIS A 362 10.49 -7.26 -14.18
CA HIS A 362 9.10 -7.10 -13.73
C HIS A 362 8.10 -7.39 -14.86
N GLY A 363 8.57 -7.66 -16.08
CA GLY A 363 7.74 -7.95 -17.24
C GLY A 363 7.40 -6.71 -18.06
N ASP A 364 8.03 -5.57 -17.77
CA ASP A 364 7.81 -4.31 -18.47
C ASP A 364 8.54 -4.29 -19.81
N LEU A 365 7.93 -3.60 -20.77
CA LEU A 365 8.44 -3.46 -22.13
C LEU A 365 9.03 -2.05 -22.31
N PRO A 366 10.36 -1.86 -22.14
CA PRO A 366 11.00 -0.60 -22.52
C PRO A 366 10.72 -0.27 -23.99
N LEU A 367 10.78 1.02 -24.33
CA LEU A 367 10.68 1.46 -25.71
C LEU A 367 11.78 0.80 -26.56
N PRO A 368 11.46 0.31 -27.77
CA PRO A 368 12.45 -0.25 -28.67
C PRO A 368 13.42 0.82 -29.17
N ASP A 369 14.61 0.38 -29.59
CA ASP A 369 15.63 1.24 -30.18
C ASP A 369 16.14 0.65 -31.50
N SER A 370 16.75 1.48 -32.34
CA SER A 370 17.30 1.08 -33.64
C SER A 370 18.50 1.93 -34.03
N ASP A 371 19.48 1.31 -34.67
CA ASP A 371 20.65 2.02 -35.21
C ASP A 371 21.06 1.48 -36.58
N THR A 372 21.44 2.39 -37.48
CA THR A 372 21.80 2.09 -38.88
C THR A 372 23.25 2.47 -39.14
N ASN A 373 24.05 1.51 -39.57
CA ASN A 373 25.38 1.78 -40.10
C ASN A 373 25.33 1.92 -41.63
N SER A 374 25.98 2.96 -42.16
CA SER A 374 26.08 3.24 -43.61
C SER A 374 27.51 3.56 -44.05
N GLN A 375 28.51 3.08 -43.30
CA GLN A 375 29.92 3.39 -43.55
C GLN A 375 30.59 2.45 -44.56
N LEU A 376 29.96 1.29 -44.85
CA LEU A 376 30.52 0.27 -45.72
C LEU A 376 30.40 0.65 -47.20
N ASN A 377 31.47 0.42 -47.95
CA ASN A 377 31.51 0.52 -49.40
C ASN A 377 32.02 -0.82 -49.98
N GLY A 378 31.21 -1.44 -50.84
CA GLY A 378 31.61 -2.58 -51.66
C GLY A 378 32.41 -2.07 -52.85
N VAL A 379 33.63 -2.58 -53.03
CA VAL A 379 34.52 -2.14 -54.13
C VAL A 379 34.96 -3.32 -54.99
N GLU A 380 35.34 -3.06 -56.23
CA GLU A 380 35.97 -4.06 -57.11
C GLU A 380 37.19 -3.44 -57.79
N ALA A 381 38.27 -4.21 -57.91
CA ALA A 381 39.47 -3.78 -58.62
C ALA A 381 39.47 -4.40 -60.02
N LEU A 382 39.50 -3.55 -61.05
CA LEU A 382 39.65 -3.96 -62.44
C LEU A 382 41.00 -3.51 -62.99
N LEU A 383 41.70 -4.44 -63.65
CA LEU A 383 42.89 -4.16 -64.44
C LEU A 383 42.57 -4.37 -65.92
N THR A 384 42.94 -3.41 -66.75
CA THR A 384 42.89 -3.54 -68.21
C THR A 384 44.28 -3.27 -68.78
N ILE A 385 44.66 -4.01 -69.82
CA ILE A 385 45.90 -3.80 -70.56
C ILE A 385 45.58 -3.67 -72.05
N ALA A 386 46.21 -2.71 -72.70
CA ALA A 386 46.23 -2.59 -74.15
C ALA A 386 47.68 -2.78 -74.61
N LYS A 387 47.88 -3.53 -75.69
CA LYS A 387 49.18 -3.69 -76.33
C LYS A 387 49.09 -3.21 -77.75
N SER A 388 50.03 -2.36 -78.14
CA SER A 388 50.18 -1.84 -79.49
C SER A 388 51.57 -2.16 -80.02
N ALA A 389 51.68 -2.35 -81.32
CA ALA A 389 52.97 -2.38 -82.01
C ALA A 389 53.19 -1.02 -82.65
N SER A 390 54.44 -0.54 -82.66
CA SER A 390 54.79 0.72 -83.31
C SER A 390 54.46 0.76 -84.81
N VAL A 391 54.30 -0.41 -85.44
CA VAL A 391 53.92 -0.60 -86.85
C VAL A 391 53.08 -1.86 -87.04
N ALA A 392 52.23 -1.89 -88.08
CA ALA A 392 51.41 -3.06 -88.42
C ALA A 392 52.17 -4.14 -89.21
N THR A 393 53.26 -3.79 -89.91
CA THR A 393 54.14 -4.70 -90.65
C THR A 393 55.58 -4.21 -90.58
N ALA A 394 56.56 -5.13 -90.57
CA ALA A 394 58.00 -4.81 -90.57
C ALA A 394 58.80 -5.87 -91.36
N ALA A 395 59.89 -5.46 -92.02
CA ALA A 395 60.78 -6.34 -92.78
C ALA A 395 61.89 -6.97 -91.91
N ALA A 396 62.52 -8.06 -92.40
CA ALA A 396 63.58 -8.75 -91.67
C ALA A 396 64.77 -7.81 -91.36
N GLY A 397 65.14 -7.71 -90.08
CA GLY A 397 66.19 -6.81 -89.58
C GLY A 397 65.69 -5.48 -89.01
N GLN A 398 64.39 -5.15 -89.12
CA GLN A 398 63.83 -3.95 -88.48
C GLN A 398 63.44 -4.17 -87.01
N THR A 399 63.57 -3.12 -86.21
CA THR A 399 63.15 -3.13 -84.80
C THR A 399 61.72 -2.61 -84.68
N VAL A 400 60.87 -3.36 -83.98
CA VAL A 400 59.49 -2.96 -83.64
C VAL A 400 59.40 -2.80 -82.12
N THR A 401 58.82 -1.68 -81.67
CA THR A 401 58.57 -1.45 -80.25
C THR A 401 57.13 -1.85 -79.93
N TYR A 402 56.94 -2.55 -78.81
CA TYR A 402 55.62 -2.84 -78.27
C TYR A 402 55.42 -2.09 -76.97
N THR A 403 54.26 -1.44 -76.85
CA THR A 403 53.82 -0.73 -75.63
C THR A 403 52.48 -1.26 -75.20
#